data_AF-A0A365ZWK1-F1
#
_entry.id   AF-A0A365ZWK1-F1
#
_cell.length_a   1.000
_cell.length_b   1.000
_cell.length_c   1.000
_cell.angle_alpha   90.00
_cell.angle_beta   90.00
_cell.angle_gamma   90.00
#
_symmetry.space_group_name_H-M   'P 1'
#
loop_
_entity.id
_entity.type
_entity.pdbx_description
1 polymer ?
#
loop_
_entity_poly.entity_id
_entity_poly.type
_entity_poly.pdbx_seq_one_letter_code
_entity_poly.pdbx_strand_id
1 'polypeptide(L)'
;LADEGHSTFIEVSTHPVLTHSIQDATPDATVTGTLRRDEGGYRRLLASLATLHTHGRPLDWRVPHTPTRADLPTYPFQHQRYWLEQTSSATDVSTVGLTATDHPLLGAIVPVATEDSVILTGRLSLRTHPWLADHAVFGTVLLPGAALVELAIRAGDEARAGTLDELVIHAPLTLHDHNALYLQATVDAPDETGRRPVAIHSRAADADSQAAWTLHASGHLAVEPVEAEGFAFAQWPPAGAIPVDLDRFYSRQFEAGYEYGPTFQGLRRAWSRDGEVFAEIALPEEESGTAQLFGLHPALLDAALQTTHLSPAARTDHAQGEIPLPFAWNGVSLHATGAAALRVRTTVTENGGVSLRLADQAGQPVASVAELVSRPIAVEQLRTARSSVGESLFRVEWVPLTPRETAVEIPEGVELLNLTGVSGDVRDLTGRVLRVVQEYLADEDRPDGARLAVLTRGAVAAVSSVEVTSPAAAAVWGLIRSAQAEHPGCLVLVDLDDESSSRAALATALSAGEPQVAVRSGGLTVPRVVRVGSPGVGSRRLDPEGTVLISGAGMI
;
A
#
# COMPACT_ATOMS: atom_id res chain seq x y z
N LEU A 1 59.90 -10.96 31.64
CA LEU A 1 58.47 -11.35 31.56
C LEU A 1 57.62 -10.24 30.95
N ALA A 2 57.39 -9.10 31.61
CA ALA A 2 56.62 -8.00 31.01
C ALA A 2 57.32 -7.45 29.75
N ASP A 3 58.62 -7.20 29.84
CA ASP A 3 59.48 -6.80 28.70
C ASP A 3 59.59 -7.88 27.60
N GLU A 4 59.18 -9.12 27.90
CA GLU A 4 59.13 -10.24 26.96
C GLU A 4 57.71 -10.42 26.37
N GLY A 5 56.77 -9.49 26.66
CA GLY A 5 55.41 -9.46 26.11
C GLY A 5 54.35 -10.20 26.94
N HIS A 6 54.68 -10.69 28.14
CA HIS A 6 53.69 -11.32 29.02
C HIS A 6 52.77 -10.27 29.67
N SER A 7 51.45 -10.39 29.45
CA SER A 7 50.43 -9.45 29.94
C SER A 7 49.42 -10.08 30.90
N THR A 8 49.67 -11.30 31.36
CA THR A 8 48.80 -12.01 32.33
C THR A 8 49.65 -12.80 33.31
N PHE A 9 49.40 -12.58 34.60
CA PHE A 9 50.13 -13.20 35.69
C PHE A 9 49.14 -13.87 36.65
N ILE A 10 49.31 -15.17 36.86
CA ILE A 10 48.47 -15.95 37.77
C ILE A 10 49.35 -16.44 38.93
N GLU A 11 49.08 -15.94 40.13
CA GLU A 11 49.77 -16.37 41.33
C GLU A 11 49.08 -17.61 41.92
N VAL A 12 49.70 -18.76 41.72
CA VAL A 12 49.19 -20.04 42.25
C VAL A 12 49.66 -20.21 43.69
N SER A 13 48.80 -19.87 44.64
CA SER A 13 49.10 -19.96 46.07
C SER A 13 47.82 -20.06 46.90
N THR A 14 47.98 -20.37 48.19
CA THR A 14 46.89 -20.34 49.19
C THR A 14 46.53 -18.91 49.61
N HIS A 15 47.37 -17.92 49.29
CA HIS A 15 47.15 -16.50 49.45
C HIS A 15 48.15 -15.69 48.60
N PRO A 16 47.72 -14.74 47.77
CA PRO A 16 48.62 -13.96 46.95
C PRO A 16 49.48 -13.02 47.80
N VAL A 17 50.79 -13.05 47.58
CA VAL A 17 51.79 -12.20 48.21
C VAL A 17 52.48 -11.32 47.16
N LEU A 18 52.55 -11.77 45.91
CA LEU A 18 53.28 -11.09 44.82
C LEU A 18 52.38 -10.24 43.94
N THR A 19 51.07 -10.48 43.97
CA THR A 19 50.08 -9.82 43.10
C THR A 19 50.19 -8.29 43.11
N HIS A 20 50.31 -7.65 44.28
CA HIS A 20 50.42 -6.19 44.38
C HIS A 20 51.72 -5.66 43.75
N SER A 21 52.86 -6.30 44.03
CA SER A 21 54.15 -5.89 43.47
C SER A 21 54.21 -6.09 41.95
N ILE A 22 53.54 -7.13 41.44
CA ILE A 22 53.41 -7.34 39.99
C ILE A 22 52.51 -6.27 39.37
N GLN A 23 51.38 -5.93 40.00
CA GLN A 23 50.49 -4.84 39.54
C GLN A 23 51.19 -3.48 39.50
N ASP A 24 51.96 -3.14 40.54
CA ASP A 24 52.72 -1.89 40.59
C ASP A 24 53.78 -1.82 39.48
N ALA A 25 54.44 -2.95 39.19
CA ALA A 25 55.44 -3.05 38.14
C ALA A 25 54.84 -3.13 36.73
N THR A 26 53.58 -3.58 36.61
CA THR A 26 52.88 -3.80 35.33
C THR A 26 51.41 -3.37 35.40
N PRO A 27 51.12 -2.06 35.37
CA PRO A 27 49.76 -1.53 35.57
C PRO A 27 48.73 -2.03 34.54
N ASP A 28 49.17 -2.31 33.31
CA ASP A 28 48.32 -2.75 32.21
C ASP A 28 48.18 -4.29 32.12
N ALA A 29 48.86 -5.04 32.99
CA ALA A 29 48.79 -6.49 32.98
C ALA A 29 47.62 -7.02 33.84
N THR A 30 47.00 -8.10 33.39
CA THR A 30 45.99 -8.81 34.17
C THR A 30 46.68 -9.66 35.23
N VAL A 31 46.58 -9.29 36.51
CA VAL A 31 47.18 -10.04 37.63
C VAL A 31 46.08 -10.60 38.52
N THR A 32 46.12 -11.90 38.80
CA THR A 32 45.15 -12.55 39.69
C THR A 32 45.81 -13.68 40.49
N GLY A 33 45.32 -13.96 41.69
CA GLY A 33 45.72 -15.11 42.49
C GLY A 33 44.69 -16.24 42.43
N THR A 34 45.10 -17.49 42.65
CA THR A 34 44.19 -18.65 42.60
C THR A 34 43.29 -18.75 43.83
N LEU A 35 43.84 -18.53 45.03
CA LEU A 35 43.14 -18.63 46.32
C LEU A 35 43.55 -17.45 47.22
N ARG A 36 42.76 -17.17 48.25
CA ARG A 36 43.08 -16.13 49.24
C ARG A 36 42.92 -16.71 50.65
N ARG A 37 43.71 -16.19 51.61
CA ARG A 37 43.55 -16.51 53.04
C ARG A 37 42.09 -16.31 53.44
N ASP A 38 41.54 -17.29 54.16
CA ASP A 38 40.15 -17.34 54.63
C ASP A 38 39.08 -17.35 53.51
N GLU A 39 39.49 -17.43 52.24
CA GLU A 39 38.63 -17.46 51.05
C GLU A 39 39.14 -18.50 50.02
N GLY A 40 39.67 -19.63 50.48
CA GLY A 40 40.29 -20.67 49.63
C GLY A 40 39.33 -21.62 48.90
N GLY A 41 38.05 -21.25 48.75
CA GLY A 41 37.01 -22.13 48.18
C GLY A 41 36.79 -21.98 46.67
N TYR A 42 35.98 -22.87 46.09
CA TYR A 42 35.65 -22.91 44.66
C TYR A 42 35.13 -21.56 44.11
N ARG A 43 34.38 -20.80 44.92
CA ARG A 43 33.92 -19.45 44.56
C ARG A 43 35.07 -18.48 44.25
N ARG A 44 36.17 -18.52 45.01
CA ARG A 44 37.34 -17.66 44.79
C ARG A 44 38.08 -18.05 43.52
N LEU A 45 38.21 -19.35 43.27
CA LEU A 45 38.78 -19.85 42.03
C LEU A 45 37.95 -19.43 40.81
N LEU A 46 36.62 -19.60 40.86
CA LEU A 46 35.70 -19.15 39.80
C LEU A 46 35.75 -17.63 39.58
N ALA A 47 35.84 -16.83 40.65
CA ALA A 47 35.99 -15.38 40.52
C ALA A 47 37.33 -14.99 39.84
N SER A 48 38.39 -15.75 40.11
CA SER A 48 39.71 -15.54 39.49
C SER A 48 39.69 -15.93 38.02
N LEU A 49 38.96 -17.00 37.64
CA LEU A 49 38.68 -17.35 36.25
C LEU A 49 37.81 -16.30 35.56
N ALA A 50 36.74 -15.82 36.20
CA ALA A 50 35.89 -14.75 35.66
C ALA A 50 36.68 -13.46 35.40
N THR A 51 37.65 -13.15 36.26
CA THR A 51 38.58 -12.02 36.05
C THR A 51 39.39 -12.22 34.76
N LEU A 52 39.95 -13.41 34.53
CA LEU A 52 40.67 -13.70 33.28
C LEU A 52 39.76 -13.60 32.05
N HIS A 53 38.53 -14.14 32.13
CA HIS A 53 37.58 -14.11 31.02
C HIS A 53 37.16 -12.68 30.65
N THR A 54 36.82 -11.86 31.65
CA THR A 54 36.40 -10.45 31.44
C THR A 54 37.53 -9.56 30.92
N HIS A 55 38.79 -9.94 31.16
CA HIS A 55 39.98 -9.29 30.59
C HIS A 55 40.42 -9.94 29.25
N GLY A 56 39.51 -10.63 28.56
CA GLY A 56 39.71 -11.13 27.20
C GLY A 56 40.61 -12.37 27.10
N ARG A 57 40.90 -13.05 28.20
CA ARG A 57 41.74 -14.26 28.17
C ARG A 57 40.89 -15.48 27.82
N PRO A 58 41.28 -16.25 26.78
CA PRO A 58 40.56 -17.45 26.40
C PRO A 58 40.69 -18.48 27.53
N LEU A 59 39.56 -19.01 27.98
CA LEU A 59 39.50 -20.08 28.98
C LEU A 59 38.99 -21.34 28.31
N ASP A 60 39.66 -22.46 28.61
CA ASP A 60 39.12 -23.78 28.28
C ASP A 60 38.12 -24.19 29.36
N TRP A 61 36.84 -24.15 29.02
CA TRP A 61 35.73 -24.49 29.92
C TRP A 61 35.41 -25.99 29.95
N ARG A 62 36.28 -26.85 29.41
CA ARG A 62 36.11 -28.31 29.47
C ARG A 62 36.06 -28.78 30.93
N VAL A 63 34.86 -29.16 31.36
CA VAL A 63 34.63 -29.81 32.65
C VAL A 63 34.60 -31.33 32.47
N PRO A 64 34.99 -32.14 33.48
CA PRO A 64 35.05 -33.60 33.37
C PRO A 64 33.71 -34.31 33.13
N HIS A 65 32.59 -33.58 33.18
CA HIS A 65 31.23 -34.11 33.03
C HIS A 65 30.56 -33.45 31.83
N THR A 66 29.73 -34.20 31.10
CA THR A 66 28.94 -33.65 29.98
C THR A 66 27.91 -32.64 30.52
N PRO A 67 28.06 -31.33 30.24
CA PRO A 67 27.10 -30.34 30.72
C PRO A 67 25.79 -30.45 29.93
N THR A 68 24.65 -30.37 30.63
CA THR A 68 23.35 -30.20 29.99
C THR A 68 23.25 -28.76 29.47
N ARG A 69 22.89 -28.56 28.20
CA ARG A 69 22.60 -27.22 27.68
C ARG A 69 21.26 -26.74 28.24
N ALA A 70 21.20 -25.50 28.70
CA ALA A 70 19.98 -24.84 29.13
C ALA A 70 19.62 -23.74 28.12
N ASP A 71 18.32 -23.54 27.89
CA ASP A 71 17.84 -22.39 27.14
C ASP A 71 18.06 -21.11 27.95
N LEU A 72 18.74 -20.15 27.35
CA LEU A 72 18.98 -18.83 27.92
C LEU A 72 18.18 -17.78 27.15
N PRO A 73 17.87 -16.62 27.76
CA PRO A 73 17.33 -15.49 27.03
C PRO A 73 18.19 -15.17 25.80
N THR A 74 17.53 -14.76 24.72
CA THR A 74 18.23 -14.32 23.50
C THR A 74 19.07 -13.07 23.78
N TYR A 75 20.06 -12.83 22.92
CA TYR A 75 20.89 -11.63 23.02
C TYR A 75 20.00 -10.38 22.95
N PRO A 76 20.12 -9.43 23.90
CA PRO A 76 19.33 -8.20 23.88
C PRO A 76 19.89 -7.24 22.83
N PHE A 77 19.49 -7.42 21.57
CA PHE A 77 19.87 -6.50 20.50
C PHE A 77 19.46 -5.07 20.86
N GLN A 78 20.27 -4.09 20.44
CA GLN A 78 19.92 -2.68 20.57
C GLN A 78 18.91 -2.33 19.46
N HIS A 79 17.64 -2.15 19.84
CA HIS A 79 16.56 -1.87 18.88
C HIS A 79 16.60 -0.40 18.45
N GLN A 80 17.47 -0.09 17.49
CA GLN A 80 17.49 1.20 16.79
C GLN A 80 16.81 1.05 15.43
N ARG A 81 15.92 2.00 15.11
CA ARG A 81 15.20 2.02 13.83
C ARG A 81 16.11 2.60 12.76
N TYR A 82 16.53 1.75 11.82
CA TYR A 82 17.28 2.16 10.62
C TYR A 82 16.40 1.90 9.39
N TRP A 83 15.77 2.95 8.86
CA TRP A 83 14.87 2.88 7.71
C TRP A 83 15.10 4.07 6.79
N LEU A 84 14.94 3.88 5.47
CA LEU A 84 14.96 4.97 4.50
C LEU A 84 13.62 5.70 4.58
N GLU A 85 13.62 6.91 5.15
CA GLU A 85 12.46 7.79 5.15
C GLU A 85 12.42 8.56 3.83
N GLN A 86 11.46 8.23 2.96
CA GLN A 86 11.15 9.06 1.79
C GLN A 86 10.46 10.34 2.28
N THR A 87 11.24 11.38 2.58
CA THR A 87 10.71 12.73 2.75
C THR A 87 10.12 13.19 1.42
N SER A 88 8.80 13.17 1.33
CA SER A 88 8.06 13.78 0.22
C SER A 88 7.91 15.26 0.54
N SER A 89 8.97 16.03 0.35
CA SER A 89 8.86 17.48 0.26
C SER A 89 8.89 17.88 -1.21
N ALA A 90 7.92 18.69 -1.63
CA ALA A 90 7.77 19.26 -2.97
C ALA A 90 8.92 20.22 -3.38
N THR A 91 10.06 20.17 -2.69
CA THR A 91 11.14 21.16 -2.77
C THR A 91 12.11 20.99 -3.95
N ASP A 92 11.90 20.03 -4.85
CA ASP A 92 12.83 19.77 -5.97
C ASP A 92 12.14 19.75 -7.35
N VAL A 93 11.03 20.48 -7.52
CA VAL A 93 10.41 20.66 -8.85
C VAL A 93 10.97 21.87 -9.60
N SER A 94 11.62 22.81 -8.89
CA SER A 94 12.27 23.96 -9.50
C SER A 94 13.49 23.58 -10.34
N THR A 95 14.18 22.48 -10.02
CA THR A 95 15.33 21.97 -10.77
C THR A 95 14.94 21.43 -12.15
N VAL A 96 13.69 21.03 -12.34
CA VAL A 96 13.11 20.66 -13.65
C VAL A 96 12.32 21.80 -14.30
N GLY A 97 12.44 23.03 -13.78
CA GLY A 97 11.85 24.23 -14.37
C GLY A 97 10.37 24.46 -14.05
N LEU A 98 9.82 23.79 -13.04
CA LEU A 98 8.43 23.96 -12.60
C LEU A 98 8.34 24.83 -11.34
N THR A 99 7.20 25.49 -11.17
CA THR A 99 6.94 26.30 -9.97
C THR A 99 6.39 25.40 -8.86
N ALA A 100 7.08 25.33 -7.73
CA ALA A 100 6.60 24.62 -6.54
C ALA A 100 5.41 25.34 -5.91
N THR A 101 4.60 24.60 -5.15
CA THR A 101 3.46 25.14 -4.40
C THR A 101 3.48 24.57 -2.99
N ASP A 102 3.08 25.38 -2.02
CA ASP A 102 2.96 24.99 -0.61
C ASP A 102 1.64 24.25 -0.31
N HIS A 103 0.80 24.04 -1.32
CA HIS A 103 -0.48 23.34 -1.18
C HIS A 103 -0.30 21.84 -0.91
N PRO A 104 -0.98 21.24 0.09
CA PRO A 104 -0.70 19.85 0.48
C PRO A 104 -1.02 18.80 -0.58
N LEU A 105 -1.99 19.06 -1.48
CA LEU A 105 -2.42 18.10 -2.51
C LEU A 105 -1.87 18.41 -3.91
N LEU A 106 -1.29 19.59 -4.12
CA LEU A 106 -0.79 20.07 -5.41
C LEU A 106 0.65 20.52 -5.19
N GLY A 107 1.60 19.87 -5.86
CA GLY A 107 3.04 20.07 -5.62
C GLY A 107 3.75 20.91 -6.68
N ALA A 108 3.20 21.02 -7.90
CA ALA A 108 3.81 21.83 -8.96
C ALA A 108 2.78 22.47 -9.88
N ILE A 109 3.11 23.66 -10.39
CA ILE A 109 2.37 24.42 -11.40
C ILE A 109 3.14 24.35 -12.72
N VAL A 110 2.41 24.06 -13.81
CA VAL A 110 2.93 23.92 -15.17
C VAL A 110 2.14 24.88 -16.09
N PRO A 111 2.68 26.08 -16.39
CA PRO A 111 2.10 26.97 -17.39
C PRO A 111 2.23 26.36 -18.79
N VAL A 112 1.18 26.46 -19.61
CA VAL A 112 1.21 26.01 -21.00
C VAL A 112 1.76 27.13 -21.87
N ALA A 113 2.88 26.91 -22.57
CA ALA A 113 3.55 27.99 -23.30
C ALA A 113 2.75 28.53 -24.51
N THR A 114 1.85 27.72 -25.05
CA THR A 114 1.10 28.03 -26.28
C THR A 114 -0.29 28.61 -26.03
N GLU A 115 -0.78 28.54 -24.80
CA GLU A 115 -2.16 28.86 -24.43
C GLU A 115 -2.21 29.55 -23.07
N ASP A 116 -3.23 30.35 -22.82
CA ASP A 116 -3.47 30.96 -21.50
C ASP A 116 -4.10 29.96 -20.52
N SER A 117 -3.42 28.82 -20.38
CA SER A 117 -3.85 27.63 -19.64
C SER A 117 -2.79 27.24 -18.62
N VAL A 118 -3.23 26.68 -17.49
CA VAL A 118 -2.34 26.23 -16.42
C VAL A 118 -2.73 24.85 -15.93
N ILE A 119 -1.73 24.03 -15.61
CA ILE A 119 -1.90 22.69 -15.07
C ILE A 119 -1.24 22.63 -13.70
N LEU A 120 -1.99 22.30 -12.66
CA LEU A 120 -1.46 22.00 -11.34
C LEU A 120 -1.42 20.48 -11.17
N THR A 121 -0.29 19.98 -10.69
CA THR A 121 -0.04 18.54 -10.55
C THR A 121 0.24 18.17 -9.11
N GLY A 122 -0.18 16.97 -8.72
CA GLY A 122 -0.01 16.47 -7.36
C GLY A 122 0.15 14.95 -7.31
N ARG A 123 0.50 14.44 -6.14
CA ARG A 123 0.55 13.01 -5.85
C ARG A 123 -0.22 12.73 -4.57
N LEU A 124 -1.27 11.90 -4.65
CA LEU A 124 -2.06 11.47 -3.51
C LEU A 124 -1.72 10.06 -3.10
N SER A 125 -1.64 9.81 -1.80
CA SER A 125 -1.55 8.47 -1.21
C SER A 125 -1.96 8.56 0.25
N LEU A 126 -2.60 7.50 0.78
CA LEU A 126 -2.90 7.40 2.21
C LEU A 126 -1.64 7.36 3.08
N ARG A 127 -0.47 7.06 2.50
CA ARG A 127 0.81 7.11 3.20
C ARG A 127 1.29 8.53 3.45
N THR A 128 1.03 9.44 2.51
CA THR A 128 1.47 10.85 2.59
C THR A 128 0.38 11.77 3.15
N HIS A 129 -0.88 11.36 3.00
CA HIS A 129 -2.07 12.10 3.44
C HIS A 129 -2.98 11.16 4.25
N PRO A 130 -2.54 10.71 5.44
CA PRO A 130 -3.25 9.69 6.21
C PRO A 130 -4.65 10.11 6.62
N TRP A 131 -4.88 11.41 6.82
CA TRP A 131 -6.19 11.95 7.14
C TRP A 131 -7.26 11.69 6.07
N LEU A 132 -6.87 11.44 4.81
CA LEU A 132 -7.82 11.06 3.75
C LEU A 132 -8.47 9.69 4.00
N ALA A 133 -7.84 8.81 4.80
CA ALA A 133 -8.41 7.52 5.17
C ALA A 133 -9.68 7.66 6.03
N ASP A 134 -9.85 8.80 6.70
CA ASP A 134 -11.00 9.11 7.55
C ASP A 134 -12.26 9.50 6.74
N HIS A 135 -12.23 9.44 5.42
CA HIS A 135 -13.41 9.66 4.57
C HIS A 135 -13.66 8.45 3.68
N ALA A 136 -14.46 7.52 4.19
CA ALA A 136 -14.83 6.31 3.47
C ALA A 136 -16.35 6.15 3.33
N VAL A 137 -16.76 5.46 2.28
CA VAL A 137 -18.16 5.11 2.01
C VAL A 137 -18.23 3.64 1.65
N PHE A 138 -18.98 2.85 2.42
CA PHE A 138 -19.06 1.38 2.30
C PHE A 138 -17.67 0.71 2.17
N GLY A 139 -16.75 1.07 3.06
CA GLY A 139 -15.38 0.56 3.11
C GLY A 139 -14.48 0.96 1.93
N THR A 140 -14.88 1.98 1.17
CA THR A 140 -14.10 2.54 0.07
C THR A 140 -13.68 3.96 0.43
N VAL A 141 -12.38 4.19 0.56
CA VAL A 141 -11.84 5.54 0.83
C VAL A 141 -12.02 6.40 -0.41
N LEU A 142 -12.69 7.54 -0.26
CA LEU A 142 -12.99 8.47 -1.33
C LEU A 142 -12.35 9.81 -1.02
N LEU A 143 -11.74 10.45 -2.02
CA LEU A 143 -11.46 11.87 -1.93
C LEU A 143 -12.81 12.62 -1.87
N PRO A 144 -13.07 13.41 -0.81
CA PRO A 144 -14.36 14.07 -0.63
C PRO A 144 -14.61 15.08 -1.75
N GLY A 145 -15.88 15.32 -2.09
CA GLY A 145 -16.24 16.37 -3.06
C GLY A 145 -15.71 17.75 -2.67
N ALA A 146 -15.63 18.03 -1.37
CA ALA A 146 -15.01 19.22 -0.81
C ALA A 146 -13.53 19.40 -1.23
N ALA A 147 -12.76 18.31 -1.37
CA ALA A 147 -11.39 18.40 -1.83
C ALA A 147 -11.30 18.70 -3.34
N LEU A 148 -12.26 18.23 -4.14
CA LEU A 148 -12.33 18.59 -5.57
C LEU A 148 -12.62 20.09 -5.74
N VAL A 149 -13.48 20.67 -4.90
CA VAL A 149 -13.73 22.12 -4.85
C VAL A 149 -12.47 22.90 -4.48
N GLU A 150 -11.75 22.48 -3.44
CA GLU A 150 -10.47 23.08 -3.03
C GLU A 150 -9.43 23.05 -4.16
N LEU A 151 -9.29 21.90 -4.84
CA LEU A 151 -8.38 21.76 -5.99
C LEU A 151 -8.76 22.71 -7.14
N ALA A 152 -10.06 22.85 -7.44
CA ALA A 152 -10.54 23.73 -8.50
C ALA A 152 -10.31 25.20 -8.18
N ILE A 153 -10.61 25.65 -6.95
CA ILE A 153 -10.39 27.03 -6.50
C ILE A 153 -8.89 27.35 -6.49
N ARG A 154 -8.04 26.46 -5.94
CA ARG A 154 -6.59 26.69 -5.92
C ARG A 154 -6.00 26.77 -7.33
N ALA A 155 -6.49 25.97 -8.27
CA ALA A 155 -6.10 26.07 -9.68
C ALA A 155 -6.60 27.36 -10.33
N GLY A 156 -7.82 27.78 -9.98
CA GLY A 156 -8.40 29.05 -10.38
C GLY A 156 -7.64 30.27 -9.89
N ASP A 157 -7.16 30.27 -8.64
CA ASP A 157 -6.34 31.35 -8.09
C ASP A 157 -5.08 31.60 -8.93
N GLU A 158 -4.47 30.53 -9.45
CA GLU A 158 -3.30 30.62 -10.35
C GLU A 158 -3.67 31.29 -11.68
N ALA A 159 -4.86 31.01 -12.19
CA ALA A 159 -5.42 31.60 -13.40
C ALA A 159 -6.14 32.94 -13.17
N ARG A 160 -6.11 33.48 -11.93
CA ARG A 160 -6.85 34.68 -11.49
C ARG A 160 -8.37 34.58 -11.69
N ALA A 161 -8.92 33.38 -11.51
CA ALA A 161 -10.35 33.06 -11.56
C ALA A 161 -10.71 32.17 -10.35
N GLY A 162 -10.67 32.73 -9.15
CA GLY A 162 -10.86 31.98 -7.89
C GLY A 162 -12.32 31.68 -7.52
N THR A 163 -13.30 32.19 -8.29
CA THR A 163 -14.73 31.89 -8.06
C THR A 163 -15.12 30.65 -8.86
N LEU A 164 -15.72 29.66 -8.20
CA LEU A 164 -16.24 28.47 -8.86
C LEU A 164 -17.69 28.69 -9.26
N ASP A 165 -17.95 28.87 -10.56
CA ASP A 165 -19.31 29.04 -11.10
C ASP A 165 -20.07 27.71 -11.05
N GLU A 166 -19.44 26.65 -11.56
CA GLU A 166 -19.99 25.29 -11.54
C GLU A 166 -18.85 24.26 -11.42
N LEU A 167 -19.10 23.17 -10.70
CA LEU A 167 -18.28 21.95 -10.74
C LEU A 167 -19.16 20.71 -10.66
N VAL A 168 -19.13 19.91 -11.72
CA VAL A 168 -19.83 18.62 -11.81
C VAL A 168 -18.85 17.48 -11.55
N ILE A 169 -19.22 16.57 -10.66
CA ILE A 169 -18.46 15.36 -10.34
C ILE A 169 -18.95 14.23 -11.24
N HIS A 170 -18.06 13.74 -12.09
CA HIS A 170 -18.32 12.68 -13.08
C HIS A 170 -18.03 11.29 -12.53
N ALA A 171 -16.98 11.15 -11.72
CA ALA A 171 -16.54 9.87 -11.18
C ALA A 171 -15.90 10.04 -9.79
N PRO A 172 -16.24 9.19 -8.81
CA PRO A 172 -15.56 9.17 -7.51
C PRO A 172 -14.06 8.92 -7.68
N LEU A 173 -13.23 9.63 -6.91
CA LEU A 173 -11.79 9.39 -6.84
C LEU A 173 -11.50 8.53 -5.61
N THR A 174 -11.19 7.25 -5.84
CA THR A 174 -10.95 6.26 -4.78
C THR A 174 -9.47 6.17 -4.41
N LEU A 175 -9.15 6.09 -3.13
CA LEU A 175 -7.78 5.91 -2.63
C LEU A 175 -7.61 4.50 -2.05
N HIS A 176 -6.39 3.97 -2.17
CA HIS A 176 -6.02 2.64 -1.69
C HIS A 176 -4.70 2.70 -0.92
N ASP A 177 -4.54 1.82 0.07
CA ASP A 177 -3.39 1.85 1.00
C ASP A 177 -2.02 1.74 0.31
N HIS A 178 -1.95 1.07 -0.84
CA HIS A 178 -0.70 0.73 -1.49
C HIS A 178 -0.41 1.52 -2.76
N ASN A 179 -1.40 2.25 -3.29
CA ASN A 179 -1.28 2.90 -4.59
C ASN A 179 -1.33 4.40 -4.43
N ALA A 180 -0.36 5.09 -5.01
CA ALA A 180 -0.43 6.53 -5.18
C ALA A 180 -1.15 6.87 -6.48
N LEU A 181 -1.80 8.02 -6.52
CA LEU A 181 -2.38 8.60 -7.72
C LEU A 181 -1.62 9.86 -8.10
N TYR A 182 -1.35 10.05 -9.38
CA TYR A 182 -1.05 11.37 -9.91
C TYR A 182 -2.36 12.13 -10.13
N LEU A 183 -2.37 13.39 -9.72
CA LEU A 183 -3.46 14.33 -9.92
C LEU A 183 -3.07 15.38 -10.95
N GLN A 184 -4.05 15.81 -11.74
CA GLN A 184 -3.97 17.02 -12.56
C GLN A 184 -5.25 17.84 -12.40
N ALA A 185 -5.10 19.11 -12.03
CA ALA A 185 -6.14 20.12 -12.15
C ALA A 185 -5.74 21.07 -13.29
N THR A 186 -6.56 21.15 -14.33
CA THR A 186 -6.33 21.99 -15.50
C THR A 186 -7.29 23.16 -15.48
N VAL A 187 -6.79 24.36 -15.79
CA VAL A 187 -7.62 25.54 -16.07
C VAL A 187 -7.25 26.05 -17.44
N ASP A 188 -8.21 26.05 -18.35
CA ASP A 188 -7.99 26.43 -19.74
C ASP A 188 -8.13 27.95 -19.95
N ALA A 189 -7.81 28.38 -21.17
CA ALA A 189 -8.08 29.73 -21.65
C ALA A 189 -9.57 30.10 -21.47
N PRO A 190 -9.88 31.39 -21.27
CA PRO A 190 -11.26 31.82 -21.08
C PRO A 190 -12.11 31.53 -22.33
N ASP A 191 -13.35 31.09 -22.10
CA ASP A 191 -14.36 30.89 -23.13
C ASP A 191 -14.91 32.24 -23.64
N GLU A 192 -15.88 32.18 -24.56
CA GLU A 192 -16.53 33.37 -25.14
C GLU A 192 -17.27 34.23 -24.08
N THR A 193 -17.59 33.66 -22.92
CA THR A 193 -18.24 34.34 -21.80
C THR A 193 -17.25 34.91 -20.78
N GLY A 194 -15.94 34.67 -20.98
CA GLY A 194 -14.88 35.09 -20.06
C GLY A 194 -14.69 34.14 -18.87
N ARG A 195 -15.41 33.00 -18.83
CA ARG A 195 -15.25 31.97 -17.81
C ARG A 195 -14.15 31.01 -18.23
N ARG A 196 -13.44 30.41 -17.28
CA ARG A 196 -12.36 29.47 -17.56
C ARG A 196 -12.82 28.03 -17.28
N PRO A 197 -12.77 27.13 -18.28
CA PRO A 197 -13.00 25.71 -18.03
C PRO A 197 -12.00 25.15 -17.02
N VAL A 198 -12.47 24.35 -16.07
CA VAL A 198 -11.63 23.63 -15.11
C VAL A 198 -11.93 22.14 -15.17
N ALA A 199 -10.90 21.30 -15.06
CA ALA A 199 -11.07 19.85 -14.98
C ALA A 199 -10.06 19.20 -14.04
N ILE A 200 -10.50 18.16 -13.31
CA ILE A 200 -9.69 17.40 -12.37
C ILE A 200 -9.62 15.96 -12.82
N HIS A 201 -8.41 15.48 -13.02
CA HIS A 201 -8.09 14.14 -13.47
C HIS A 201 -7.18 13.42 -12.50
N SER A 202 -7.23 12.08 -12.53
CA SER A 202 -6.24 11.26 -11.87
C SER A 202 -5.81 10.06 -12.71
N ARG A 203 -4.64 9.53 -12.38
CA ARG A 203 -4.11 8.29 -12.93
C ARG A 203 -3.29 7.58 -11.87
N ALA A 204 -3.34 6.25 -11.83
CA ALA A 204 -2.50 5.48 -10.92
C ALA A 204 -1.01 5.74 -11.20
N ALA A 205 -0.22 5.90 -10.14
CA ALA A 205 1.17 6.34 -10.26
C ALA A 205 2.11 5.25 -10.81
N ASP A 206 1.69 3.99 -10.71
CA ASP A 206 2.34 2.78 -11.21
C ASP A 206 1.77 2.32 -12.56
N ALA A 207 0.73 2.99 -13.07
CA ALA A 207 0.20 2.69 -14.40
C ALA A 207 1.21 3.05 -15.49
N ASP A 208 1.09 2.37 -16.64
CA ASP A 208 1.85 2.71 -17.85
C ASP A 208 1.69 4.21 -18.17
N SER A 209 2.78 4.83 -18.64
CA SER A 209 2.78 6.23 -19.05
C SER A 209 1.73 6.58 -20.11
N GLN A 210 1.26 5.61 -20.89
CA GLN A 210 0.21 5.74 -21.90
C GLN A 210 -1.20 5.43 -21.37
N ALA A 211 -1.34 4.99 -20.12
CA ALA A 211 -2.64 4.74 -19.52
C ALA A 211 -3.47 6.03 -19.48
N ALA A 212 -4.76 5.89 -19.78
CA ALA A 212 -5.70 6.99 -19.83
C ALA A 212 -5.89 7.61 -18.44
N TRP A 213 -6.11 8.92 -18.43
CA TRP A 213 -6.50 9.66 -17.24
C TRP A 213 -8.01 9.51 -17.01
N THR A 214 -8.41 9.39 -15.74
CA THR A 214 -9.82 9.40 -15.35
C THR A 214 -10.25 10.83 -15.04
N LEU A 215 -11.30 11.32 -15.70
CA LEU A 215 -11.93 12.60 -15.38
C LEU A 215 -12.83 12.43 -14.16
N HIS A 216 -12.54 13.16 -13.09
CA HIS A 216 -13.31 13.11 -11.85
C HIS A 216 -14.29 14.26 -11.72
N ALA A 217 -13.89 15.47 -12.11
CA ALA A 217 -14.77 16.63 -12.08
C ALA A 217 -14.42 17.63 -13.18
N SER A 218 -15.42 18.35 -13.68
CA SER A 218 -15.20 19.48 -14.60
C SER A 218 -16.25 20.57 -14.38
N GLY A 219 -15.93 21.79 -14.81
CA GLY A 219 -16.85 22.92 -14.69
C GLY A 219 -16.22 24.22 -15.15
N HIS A 220 -16.64 25.34 -14.54
CA HIS A 220 -16.24 26.68 -14.96
C HIS A 220 -15.86 27.55 -13.75
N LEU A 221 -14.83 28.36 -13.94
CA LEU A 221 -14.35 29.36 -13.00
C LEU A 221 -14.65 30.77 -13.53
N ALA A 222 -14.91 31.71 -12.64
CA ALA A 222 -15.17 33.11 -12.94
C ALA A 222 -14.13 34.04 -12.28
N VAL A 223 -13.88 35.18 -12.91
CA VAL A 223 -12.91 36.19 -12.46
C VAL A 223 -13.49 37.09 -11.35
N GLU A 224 -14.78 37.41 -11.43
CA GLU A 224 -15.40 38.30 -10.44
C GLU A 224 -15.78 37.54 -9.16
N PRO A 225 -15.32 38.00 -7.99
CA PRO A 225 -15.83 37.50 -6.71
C PRO A 225 -17.27 37.97 -6.53
N VAL A 226 -18.16 37.04 -6.19
CA VAL A 226 -19.51 37.39 -5.75
C VAL A 226 -19.37 38.10 -4.40
N GLU A 227 -19.85 39.35 -4.30
CA GLU A 227 -19.78 40.10 -3.04
C GLU A 227 -20.45 39.31 -1.91
N ALA A 228 -19.74 39.14 -0.79
CA ALA A 228 -20.31 38.58 0.42
C ALA A 228 -21.30 39.58 1.02
N GLU A 229 -22.60 39.45 0.72
CA GLU A 229 -23.63 40.12 1.49
C GLU A 229 -23.47 39.74 2.98
N GLY A 230 -23.21 40.75 3.83
CA GLY A 230 -22.84 40.58 5.23
C GLY A 230 -23.69 39.54 5.94
N PHE A 231 -23.08 38.41 6.29
CA PHE A 231 -23.79 37.34 6.96
C PHE A 231 -24.20 37.75 8.38
N ALA A 232 -25.44 37.43 8.77
CA ALA A 232 -25.94 37.69 10.12
C ALA A 232 -25.43 36.65 11.15
N PHE A 233 -24.10 36.49 11.29
CA PHE A 233 -23.46 35.60 12.27
C PHE A 233 -22.98 36.32 13.55
N ALA A 234 -23.25 37.63 13.68
CA ALA A 234 -22.85 38.42 14.84
C ALA A 234 -23.50 37.93 16.16
N GLN A 235 -24.74 37.44 16.09
CA GLN A 235 -25.41 36.77 17.21
C GLN A 235 -25.32 35.26 17.03
N TRP A 236 -24.75 34.56 18.03
CA TRP A 236 -24.58 33.11 17.98
C TRP A 236 -24.80 32.44 19.34
N PRO A 237 -25.57 31.33 19.42
CA PRO A 237 -26.38 30.78 18.34
C PRO A 237 -27.48 31.76 17.91
N PRO A 238 -28.02 31.63 16.69
CA PRO A 238 -29.04 32.55 16.20
C PRO A 238 -30.25 32.63 17.14
N ALA A 239 -30.82 33.83 17.28
CA ALA A 239 -32.02 34.02 18.10
C ALA A 239 -33.14 33.06 17.66
N GLY A 240 -33.76 32.39 18.64
CA GLY A 240 -34.87 31.47 18.41
C GLY A 240 -34.47 30.08 17.87
N ALA A 241 -33.18 29.80 17.68
CA ALA A 241 -32.72 28.49 17.25
C ALA A 241 -32.71 27.47 18.40
N ILE A 242 -33.19 26.26 18.13
CA ILE A 242 -33.33 25.17 19.11
C ILE A 242 -32.15 24.20 18.95
N PRO A 243 -31.45 23.80 20.02
CA PRO A 243 -30.36 22.84 19.94
C PRO A 243 -30.79 21.50 19.31
N VAL A 244 -29.95 20.95 18.44
CA VAL A 244 -30.09 19.61 17.86
C VAL A 244 -29.15 18.65 18.60
N ASP A 245 -29.67 17.51 19.00
CA ASP A 245 -28.89 16.45 19.66
C ASP A 245 -27.99 15.71 18.64
N LEU A 246 -26.71 15.58 18.96
CA LEU A 246 -25.67 14.98 18.11
C LEU A 246 -25.11 13.67 18.67
N ASP A 247 -25.55 13.19 19.84
CA ASP A 247 -24.94 12.05 20.55
C ASP A 247 -24.82 10.76 19.72
N ARG A 248 -25.71 10.58 18.74
CA ARG A 248 -25.69 9.44 17.80
C ARG A 248 -25.51 9.82 16.34
N PHE A 249 -25.12 11.06 16.05
CA PHE A 249 -25.01 11.53 14.68
C PHE A 249 -24.07 10.65 13.86
N TYR A 250 -22.79 10.56 14.25
CA TYR A 250 -21.80 9.80 13.49
C TYR A 250 -22.06 8.28 13.47
N SER A 251 -22.62 7.72 14.54
CA SER A 251 -23.03 6.31 14.54
C SER A 251 -24.15 6.02 13.52
N ARG A 252 -25.13 6.93 13.39
CA ARG A 252 -26.18 6.80 12.36
C ARG A 252 -25.61 6.98 10.95
N GLN A 253 -24.64 7.87 10.77
CA GLN A 253 -23.95 8.04 9.48
C GLN A 253 -23.17 6.78 9.10
N PHE A 254 -22.48 6.15 10.06
CA PHE A 254 -21.82 4.85 9.87
C PHE A 254 -22.80 3.74 9.49
N GLU A 255 -23.93 3.64 10.20
CA GLU A 255 -25.01 2.69 9.86
C GLU A 255 -25.59 2.93 8.45
N ALA A 256 -25.59 4.18 7.98
CA ALA A 256 -26.01 4.56 6.63
C ALA A 256 -24.92 4.36 5.56
N GLY A 257 -23.70 3.96 5.95
CA GLY A 257 -22.59 3.67 5.05
C GLY A 257 -21.53 4.78 4.93
N TYR A 258 -21.68 5.91 5.63
CA TYR A 258 -20.63 6.93 5.73
C TYR A 258 -19.69 6.61 6.89
N GLU A 259 -18.46 6.28 6.56
CA GLU A 259 -17.41 5.89 7.50
C GLU A 259 -16.48 7.10 7.72
N TYR A 260 -16.98 8.08 8.47
CA TYR A 260 -16.19 9.25 8.87
C TYR A 260 -15.29 8.90 10.06
N GLY A 261 -13.97 8.97 9.86
CA GLY A 261 -12.96 8.90 10.91
C GLY A 261 -12.74 10.25 11.60
N PRO A 262 -11.83 10.32 12.59
CA PRO A 262 -11.65 11.49 13.46
C PRO A 262 -11.52 12.82 12.73
N THR A 263 -10.81 12.86 11.60
CA THR A 263 -10.60 14.11 10.84
C THR A 263 -11.89 14.67 10.24
N PHE A 264 -12.79 13.80 9.82
CA PHE A 264 -14.07 14.18 9.20
C PHE A 264 -15.21 14.26 10.22
N GLN A 265 -14.96 14.00 11.50
CA GLN A 265 -15.93 14.19 12.58
C GLN A 265 -15.91 15.62 13.15
N GLY A 266 -16.01 16.61 12.25
CA GLY A 266 -15.83 18.02 12.60
C GLY A 266 -17.04 18.71 13.26
N LEU A 267 -18.22 18.10 13.26
CA LEU A 267 -19.47 18.71 13.77
C LEU A 267 -19.49 18.74 15.30
N ARG A 268 -19.54 19.95 15.88
CA ARG A 268 -19.43 20.14 17.35
C ARG A 268 -20.77 20.44 18.01
N ARG A 269 -21.52 21.38 17.45
CA ARG A 269 -22.83 21.81 17.95
C ARG A 269 -23.73 22.15 16.78
N ALA A 270 -25.03 21.91 16.92
CA ALA A 270 -25.99 22.27 15.91
C ALA A 270 -27.29 22.80 16.52
N TRP A 271 -27.99 23.64 15.76
CA TRP A 271 -29.29 24.20 16.08
C TRP A 271 -30.17 24.20 14.83
N SER A 272 -31.48 24.19 15.03
CA SER A 272 -32.46 24.32 13.95
C SER A 272 -33.43 25.47 14.22
N ARG A 273 -33.88 26.12 13.14
CA ARG A 273 -34.90 27.17 13.18
C ARG A 273 -35.61 27.23 11.84
N ASP A 274 -36.92 27.05 11.82
CA ASP A 274 -37.78 27.24 10.62
C ASP A 274 -37.26 26.52 9.35
N GLY A 275 -36.71 25.31 9.50
CA GLY A 275 -36.16 24.52 8.39
C GLY A 275 -34.69 24.81 8.06
N GLU A 276 -34.10 25.84 8.66
CA GLU A 276 -32.67 26.14 8.58
C GLU A 276 -31.88 25.35 9.63
N VAL A 277 -30.65 24.97 9.29
CA VAL A 277 -29.69 24.36 10.22
C VAL A 277 -28.52 25.31 10.42
N PHE A 278 -28.10 25.41 11.67
CA PHE A 278 -26.92 26.16 12.08
C PHE A 278 -25.96 25.23 12.79
N ALA A 279 -24.67 25.33 12.51
CA ALA A 279 -23.69 24.46 13.13
C ALA A 279 -22.38 25.17 13.47
N GLU A 280 -21.75 24.72 14.54
CA GLU A 280 -20.33 24.94 14.78
C GLU A 280 -19.56 23.70 14.37
N ILE A 281 -18.57 23.91 13.51
CA ILE A 281 -17.67 22.87 13.03
C ILE A 281 -16.22 23.25 13.32
N ALA A 282 -15.36 22.28 13.56
CA ALA A 282 -13.94 22.51 13.79
C ALA A 282 -13.10 21.29 13.42
N LEU A 283 -11.96 21.54 12.78
CA LEU A 283 -10.93 20.53 12.56
C LEU A 283 -10.46 19.93 13.89
N PRO A 284 -9.96 18.68 13.89
CA PRO A 284 -9.21 18.16 15.03
C PRO A 284 -7.92 18.98 15.25
N GLU A 285 -7.36 18.91 16.45
CA GLU A 285 -6.18 19.70 16.84
C GLU A 285 -4.98 19.38 15.95
N GLU A 286 -4.83 18.11 15.57
CA GLU A 286 -3.77 17.59 14.70
C GLU A 286 -3.75 18.25 13.31
N GLU A 287 -4.91 18.55 12.74
CA GLU A 287 -5.05 19.16 11.40
C GLU A 287 -5.28 20.69 11.46
N SER A 288 -5.47 21.25 12.65
CA SER A 288 -5.70 22.69 12.78
C SER A 288 -4.54 23.55 12.28
N GLY A 289 -3.30 23.06 12.43
CA GLY A 289 -2.08 23.74 11.96
C GLY A 289 -1.89 23.73 10.44
N THR A 290 -2.52 22.80 9.72
CA THR A 290 -2.44 22.69 8.26
C THR A 290 -3.53 23.48 7.55
N ALA A 291 -4.55 23.97 8.27
CA ALA A 291 -5.69 24.71 7.71
C ALA A 291 -5.28 25.90 6.83
N GLN A 292 -4.20 26.60 7.19
CA GLN A 292 -3.65 27.75 6.46
C GLN A 292 -2.98 27.40 5.13
N LEU A 293 -2.70 26.12 4.87
CA LEU A 293 -2.10 25.64 3.61
C LEU A 293 -3.16 25.40 2.53
N PHE A 294 -4.44 25.46 2.90
CA PHE A 294 -5.60 25.34 2.03
C PHE A 294 -6.31 26.69 1.92
N GLY A 295 -7.04 26.89 0.83
CA GLY A 295 -8.07 27.93 0.78
C GLY A 295 -9.11 27.68 1.86
N LEU A 296 -9.71 26.48 1.84
CA LEU A 296 -10.52 25.94 2.93
C LEU A 296 -10.25 24.44 3.09
N HIS A 297 -9.80 24.02 4.28
CA HIS A 297 -9.43 22.63 4.52
C HIS A 297 -10.56 21.66 4.13
N PRO A 298 -10.32 20.64 3.28
CA PRO A 298 -11.39 19.79 2.75
C PRO A 298 -12.25 19.10 3.81
N ALA A 299 -11.66 18.62 4.89
CA ALA A 299 -12.41 18.03 6.00
C ALA A 299 -13.32 19.04 6.75
N LEU A 300 -12.94 20.32 6.78
CA LEU A 300 -13.76 21.37 7.38
C LEU A 300 -14.93 21.74 6.46
N LEU A 301 -14.69 21.87 5.15
CA LEU A 301 -15.77 22.07 4.19
C LEU A 301 -16.72 20.87 4.17
N ASP A 302 -16.21 19.64 4.22
CA ASP A 302 -17.02 18.42 4.29
C ASP A 302 -17.88 18.37 5.57
N ALA A 303 -17.31 18.74 6.73
CA ALA A 303 -18.07 18.86 7.98
C ALA A 303 -19.23 19.88 7.86
N ALA A 304 -19.09 20.94 7.05
CA ALA A 304 -20.19 21.84 6.73
C ALA A 304 -21.28 21.14 5.90
N LEU A 305 -20.91 20.28 4.93
CA LEU A 305 -21.85 19.48 4.15
C LEU A 305 -22.64 18.50 5.00
N GLN A 306 -22.01 17.92 6.03
CA GLN A 306 -22.65 16.96 6.92
C GLN A 306 -23.87 17.56 7.66
N THR A 307 -23.98 18.88 7.77
CA THR A 307 -25.15 19.56 8.33
C THR A 307 -26.44 19.32 7.52
N THR A 308 -26.32 18.94 6.25
CA THR A 308 -27.46 18.55 5.41
C THR A 308 -28.21 17.35 5.98
N HIS A 309 -27.51 16.42 6.63
CA HIS A 309 -28.11 15.26 7.27
C HIS A 309 -28.97 15.62 8.49
N LEU A 310 -28.85 16.84 9.02
CA LEU A 310 -29.66 17.35 10.12
C LEU A 310 -30.96 18.03 9.65
N SER A 311 -31.08 18.38 8.37
CA SER A 311 -32.28 19.00 7.82
C SER A 311 -33.17 17.96 7.13
N PRO A 312 -34.38 17.68 7.64
CA PRO A 312 -35.31 16.78 6.97
C PRO A 312 -35.66 17.21 5.54
N ALA A 313 -35.70 18.53 5.29
CA ALA A 313 -36.01 19.11 4.00
C ALA A 313 -34.85 19.00 2.98
N ALA A 314 -33.60 18.79 3.46
CA ALA A 314 -32.42 18.62 2.63
C ALA A 314 -32.11 17.13 2.33
N ARG A 315 -32.92 16.20 2.83
CA ARG A 315 -32.68 14.77 2.65
C ARG A 315 -32.95 14.36 1.20
N THR A 316 -31.96 13.76 0.57
CA THR A 316 -32.12 13.10 -0.74
C THR A 316 -32.67 11.70 -0.53
N ASP A 317 -33.85 11.44 -1.10
CA ASP A 317 -34.43 10.08 -1.16
C ASP A 317 -33.53 9.16 -1.99
N HIS A 318 -33.35 7.93 -1.52
CA HIS A 318 -32.48 6.93 -2.14
C HIS A 318 -32.96 5.52 -1.82
N ALA A 319 -32.66 4.56 -2.70
CA ALA A 319 -33.00 3.16 -2.49
C ALA A 319 -32.07 2.50 -1.46
N GLN A 320 -32.45 1.32 -0.98
CA GLN A 320 -31.58 0.54 -0.10
C GLN A 320 -30.33 0.09 -0.87
N GLY A 321 -29.15 0.40 -0.31
CA GLY A 321 -27.86 0.15 -0.99
C GLY A 321 -27.40 1.32 -1.88
N GLU A 322 -28.06 2.47 -1.81
CA GLU A 322 -27.58 3.72 -2.38
C GLU A 322 -27.22 4.71 -1.27
N ILE A 323 -26.36 5.69 -1.60
CA ILE A 323 -25.98 6.74 -0.67
C ILE A 323 -25.88 8.08 -1.42
N PRO A 324 -26.53 9.15 -0.92
CA PRO A 324 -26.42 10.47 -1.53
C PRO A 324 -24.99 11.02 -1.41
N LEU A 325 -24.37 11.38 -2.53
CA LEU A 325 -23.06 12.04 -2.53
C LEU A 325 -23.13 13.36 -3.31
N PRO A 326 -22.24 14.33 -2.99
CA PRO A 326 -22.08 15.54 -3.77
C PRO A 326 -21.95 15.22 -5.27
N PHE A 327 -22.75 15.89 -6.11
CA PHE A 327 -22.75 15.68 -7.55
C PHE A 327 -22.43 16.98 -8.32
N ALA A 328 -23.06 18.10 -7.95
CA ALA A 328 -22.81 19.38 -8.59
C ALA A 328 -22.73 20.50 -7.56
N TRP A 329 -21.75 21.37 -7.72
CA TRP A 329 -21.53 22.57 -6.90
C TRP A 329 -21.72 23.80 -7.78
N ASN A 330 -22.61 24.70 -7.37
CA ASN A 330 -22.90 25.93 -8.10
C ASN A 330 -22.60 27.13 -7.20
N GLY A 331 -21.86 28.09 -7.74
CA GLY A 331 -21.53 29.34 -7.06
C GLY A 331 -20.80 29.12 -5.74
N VAL A 332 -19.56 28.64 -5.78
CA VAL A 332 -18.69 28.59 -4.60
C VAL A 332 -17.73 29.78 -4.61
N SER A 333 -17.70 30.52 -3.51
CA SER A 333 -16.80 31.66 -3.34
C SER A 333 -16.10 31.58 -1.99
N LEU A 334 -14.79 31.84 -2.02
CA LEU A 334 -13.94 31.90 -0.85
C LEU A 334 -13.62 33.37 -0.56
N HIS A 335 -13.91 33.81 0.67
CA HIS A 335 -13.79 35.20 1.12
C HIS A 335 -12.60 35.40 2.06
N ALA A 336 -12.21 34.35 2.78
CA ALA A 336 -11.05 34.32 3.67
C ALA A 336 -10.49 32.89 3.75
N THR A 337 -9.21 32.76 4.13
CA THR A 337 -8.50 31.47 4.22
C THR A 337 -7.99 31.20 5.65
N GLY A 338 -7.54 29.96 5.91
CA GLY A 338 -6.88 29.59 7.15
C GLY A 338 -7.78 29.40 8.38
N ALA A 339 -9.10 29.41 8.20
CA ALA A 339 -10.03 29.09 9.28
C ALA A 339 -9.95 27.59 9.64
N ALA A 340 -9.74 27.29 10.93
CA ALA A 340 -9.78 25.91 11.46
C ALA A 340 -11.13 25.56 12.11
N ALA A 341 -11.99 26.56 12.34
CA ALA A 341 -13.32 26.40 12.91
C ALA A 341 -14.29 27.41 12.28
N LEU A 342 -15.52 26.98 12.03
CA LEU A 342 -16.53 27.75 11.32
C LEU A 342 -17.91 27.66 11.99
N ARG A 343 -18.67 28.73 11.80
CA ARG A 343 -20.12 28.77 11.93
C ARG A 343 -20.72 28.56 10.55
N VAL A 344 -21.68 27.66 10.46
CA VAL A 344 -22.35 27.27 9.21
C VAL A 344 -23.82 27.59 9.33
N ARG A 345 -24.41 28.15 8.28
CA ARG A 345 -25.86 28.20 8.05
C ARG A 345 -26.17 27.42 6.79
N THR A 346 -27.14 26.53 6.90
CA THR A 346 -27.57 25.60 5.86
C THR A 346 -29.05 25.79 5.59
N THR A 347 -29.40 26.04 4.34
CA THR A 347 -30.78 26.25 3.88
C THR A 347 -31.06 25.44 2.62
N VAL A 348 -32.30 25.02 2.41
CA VAL A 348 -32.73 24.32 1.20
C VAL A 348 -33.09 25.34 0.13
N THR A 349 -32.62 25.15 -1.10
CA THR A 349 -32.94 26.01 -2.25
C THR A 349 -34.31 25.66 -2.82
N GLU A 350 -34.88 26.54 -3.64
CA GLU A 350 -36.17 26.29 -4.31
C GLU A 350 -36.12 25.04 -5.23
N ASN A 351 -34.94 24.71 -5.75
CA ASN A 351 -34.72 23.56 -6.64
C ASN A 351 -34.43 22.25 -5.88
N GLY A 352 -34.49 22.25 -4.54
CA GLY A 352 -34.23 21.08 -3.71
C GLY A 352 -32.75 20.79 -3.45
N GLY A 353 -31.84 21.67 -3.88
CA GLY A 353 -30.44 21.67 -3.48
C GLY A 353 -30.23 22.33 -2.11
N VAL A 354 -28.96 22.49 -1.72
CA VAL A 354 -28.59 23.09 -0.43
C VAL A 354 -27.68 24.29 -0.63
N SER A 355 -28.00 25.42 0.02
CA SER A 355 -27.10 26.56 0.14
C SER A 355 -26.38 26.55 1.48
N LEU A 356 -25.10 26.94 1.48
CA LEU A 356 -24.26 27.04 2.67
C LEU A 356 -23.66 28.44 2.76
N ARG A 357 -23.69 29.02 3.96
CA ARG A 357 -22.92 30.22 4.32
C ARG A 357 -22.02 29.89 5.48
N LEU A 358 -20.73 30.16 5.33
CA LEU A 358 -19.69 29.82 6.28
C LEU A 358 -19.01 31.09 6.78
N ALA A 359 -18.86 31.20 8.09
CA ALA A 359 -18.18 32.30 8.74
C ALA A 359 -17.23 31.80 9.83
N ASP A 360 -16.24 32.61 10.19
CA ASP A 360 -15.37 32.30 11.31
C ASP A 360 -16.09 32.45 12.67
N GLN A 361 -15.37 32.24 13.77
CA GLN A 361 -15.92 32.37 15.12
C GLN A 361 -16.27 33.82 15.50
N ALA A 362 -15.73 34.82 14.80
CA ALA A 362 -16.10 36.22 14.94
C ALA A 362 -17.34 36.59 14.08
N GLY A 363 -17.81 35.68 13.23
CA GLY A 363 -18.92 35.88 12.32
C GLY A 363 -18.54 36.55 11.00
N GLN A 364 -17.25 36.66 10.67
CA GLN A 364 -16.79 37.18 9.39
C GLN A 364 -16.95 36.12 8.28
N PRO A 365 -17.42 36.50 7.07
CA PRO A 365 -17.54 35.59 5.94
C PRO A 365 -16.22 34.85 5.62
N VAL A 366 -16.30 33.53 5.47
CA VAL A 366 -15.17 32.69 5.03
C VAL A 366 -15.47 32.08 3.67
N ALA A 367 -16.66 31.49 3.48
CA ALA A 367 -17.04 30.90 2.20
C ALA A 367 -18.56 30.90 2.02
N SER A 368 -19.01 30.79 0.77
CA SER A 368 -20.41 30.59 0.40
C SER A 368 -20.54 29.54 -0.68
N VAL A 369 -21.60 28.75 -0.60
CA VAL A 369 -22.03 27.80 -1.64
C VAL A 369 -23.47 28.17 -1.99
N ALA A 370 -23.70 28.63 -3.22
CA ALA A 370 -25.03 29.03 -3.66
C ALA A 370 -25.95 27.81 -3.72
N GLU A 371 -25.48 26.71 -4.31
CA GLU A 371 -26.22 25.46 -4.34
C GLU A 371 -25.30 24.24 -4.45
N LEU A 372 -25.56 23.25 -3.61
CA LEU A 372 -25.01 21.90 -3.69
C LEU A 372 -26.15 20.94 -4.04
N VAL A 373 -25.96 20.18 -5.13
CA VAL A 373 -26.86 19.09 -5.53
C VAL A 373 -26.19 17.76 -5.21
N SER A 374 -26.91 16.90 -4.51
CA SER A 374 -26.48 15.53 -4.20
C SER A 374 -27.25 14.52 -5.03
N ARG A 375 -26.61 13.40 -5.38
CA ARG A 375 -27.25 12.28 -6.09
C ARG A 375 -26.97 10.95 -5.40
N PRO A 376 -27.95 10.03 -5.34
CA PRO A 376 -27.71 8.67 -4.88
C PRO A 376 -26.72 7.94 -5.79
N ILE A 377 -25.73 7.28 -5.18
CA ILE A 377 -24.78 6.39 -5.85
C ILE A 377 -24.96 4.98 -5.29
N ALA A 378 -25.01 3.97 -6.16
CA ALA A 378 -25.12 2.58 -5.75
C ALA A 378 -23.77 2.03 -5.26
N VAL A 379 -23.76 1.24 -4.18
CA VAL A 379 -22.54 0.65 -3.61
C VAL A 379 -21.71 -0.09 -4.65
N GLU A 380 -22.35 -0.80 -5.59
CA GLU A 380 -21.62 -1.57 -6.60
C GLU A 380 -20.85 -0.70 -7.60
N GLN A 381 -21.27 0.54 -7.84
CA GLN A 381 -20.49 1.48 -8.63
C GLN A 381 -19.19 1.85 -7.91
N LEU A 382 -19.24 2.05 -6.59
CA LEU A 382 -18.04 2.30 -5.76
C LEU A 382 -17.11 1.07 -5.70
N ARG A 383 -17.68 -0.14 -5.61
CA ARG A 383 -16.88 -1.39 -5.63
C ARG A 383 -16.25 -1.67 -7.00
N THR A 384 -16.92 -1.30 -8.08
CA THR A 384 -16.35 -1.42 -9.44
C THR A 384 -15.16 -0.49 -9.60
N ALA A 385 -15.23 0.74 -9.07
CA ALA A 385 -14.08 1.65 -9.04
C ALA A 385 -12.88 1.08 -8.24
N ARG A 386 -13.15 0.36 -7.14
CA ARG A 386 -12.13 -0.38 -6.35
C ARG A 386 -11.49 -1.57 -7.09
N SER A 387 -12.13 -2.08 -8.14
CA SER A 387 -11.72 -3.34 -8.79
C SER A 387 -10.57 -3.24 -9.80
N SER A 388 -10.01 -2.04 -10.02
CA SER A 388 -8.73 -1.89 -10.74
C SER A 388 -7.55 -2.62 -10.07
N VAL A 389 -7.67 -2.96 -8.77
CA VAL A 389 -6.73 -3.82 -8.04
C VAL A 389 -6.92 -5.31 -8.37
N GLY A 390 -8.14 -5.74 -8.73
CA GLY A 390 -8.43 -7.12 -9.15
C GLY A 390 -7.72 -7.52 -10.44
N GLU A 391 -7.29 -6.54 -11.23
CA GLU A 391 -6.50 -6.74 -12.44
C GLU A 391 -5.04 -7.16 -12.19
N SER A 392 -4.57 -7.08 -10.93
CA SER A 392 -3.18 -7.42 -10.55
C SER A 392 -3.00 -8.88 -10.13
N LEU A 393 -4.09 -9.64 -9.97
CA LEU A 393 -4.01 -11.06 -9.61
C LEU A 393 -3.94 -11.93 -10.86
N PHE A 394 -2.88 -12.72 -10.95
CA PHE A 394 -2.68 -13.68 -12.02
C PHE A 394 -2.74 -15.11 -11.48
N ARG A 395 -3.25 -16.03 -12.29
CA ARG A 395 -3.22 -17.47 -12.04
C ARG A 395 -2.60 -18.18 -13.24
N VAL A 396 -2.02 -19.35 -13.00
CA VAL A 396 -1.62 -20.26 -14.08
C VAL A 396 -2.84 -21.08 -14.49
N GLU A 397 -3.17 -21.03 -15.77
CA GLU A 397 -4.18 -21.86 -16.42
C GLU A 397 -3.51 -22.80 -17.41
N TRP A 398 -3.86 -24.08 -17.35
CA TRP A 398 -3.35 -25.10 -18.27
C TRP A 398 -4.29 -25.21 -19.46
N VAL A 399 -3.84 -24.72 -20.61
CA VAL A 399 -4.64 -24.68 -21.84
C VAL A 399 -4.31 -25.86 -22.74
N PRO A 400 -5.29 -26.46 -23.44
CA PRO A 400 -5.03 -27.51 -24.42
C PRO A 400 -4.07 -27.04 -25.51
N LEU A 401 -3.07 -27.86 -25.82
CA LEU A 401 -2.15 -27.66 -26.92
C LEU A 401 -2.49 -28.63 -28.05
N THR A 402 -2.80 -28.09 -29.23
CA THR A 402 -2.99 -28.87 -30.45
C THR A 402 -1.69 -28.83 -31.26
N PRO A 403 -0.85 -29.89 -31.22
CA PRO A 403 0.39 -29.94 -31.99
C PRO A 403 0.10 -29.96 -33.49
N ARG A 404 0.94 -29.28 -34.28
CA ARG A 404 0.79 -29.21 -35.75
C ARG A 404 1.10 -30.55 -36.43
N GLU A 405 2.02 -31.31 -35.85
CA GLU A 405 2.47 -32.61 -36.34
C GLU A 405 2.67 -33.57 -35.17
N THR A 406 2.39 -34.85 -35.41
CA THR A 406 2.64 -35.91 -34.43
C THR A 406 4.04 -36.47 -34.67
N ALA A 407 4.90 -36.40 -33.65
CA ALA A 407 6.22 -37.01 -33.68
C ALA A 407 6.18 -38.41 -33.04
N VAL A 408 6.86 -39.36 -33.66
CA VAL A 408 6.96 -40.77 -33.21
C VAL A 408 8.29 -41.03 -32.48
N GLU A 409 9.32 -40.23 -32.75
CA GLU A 409 10.65 -40.35 -32.16
C GLU A 409 11.02 -39.07 -31.41
N ILE A 410 11.81 -39.22 -30.35
CA ILE A 410 12.33 -38.08 -29.57
C ILE A 410 13.23 -37.24 -30.49
N PRO A 411 13.08 -35.90 -30.51
CA PRO A 411 13.92 -35.05 -31.37
C PRO A 411 15.41 -35.23 -31.08
N GLU A 412 16.22 -35.20 -32.13
CA GLU A 412 17.68 -35.26 -32.02
C GLU A 412 18.21 -34.12 -31.12
N GLY A 413 19.20 -34.42 -30.28
CA GLY A 413 19.77 -33.46 -29.33
C GLY A 413 18.96 -33.25 -28.04
N VAL A 414 17.89 -34.02 -27.79
CA VAL A 414 17.16 -33.97 -26.50
C VAL A 414 17.60 -35.10 -25.56
N GLU A 415 18.25 -34.76 -24.45
CA GLU A 415 18.54 -35.68 -23.36
C GLU A 415 17.36 -35.78 -22.38
N LEU A 416 17.09 -36.98 -21.86
CA LEU A 416 15.97 -37.23 -20.94
C LEU A 416 16.46 -37.47 -19.51
N LEU A 417 16.13 -36.56 -18.60
CA LEU A 417 16.22 -36.80 -17.15
C LEU A 417 14.86 -37.32 -16.66
N ASN A 418 14.73 -38.65 -16.57
CA ASN A 418 13.47 -39.26 -16.17
C ASN A 418 13.34 -39.40 -14.64
N LEU A 419 12.46 -38.60 -14.04
CA LEU A 419 12.12 -38.62 -12.60
C LEU A 419 10.72 -39.22 -12.35
N THR A 420 10.07 -39.81 -13.36
CA THR A 420 8.77 -40.45 -13.17
C THR A 420 8.90 -41.62 -12.20
N GLY A 421 8.02 -41.66 -11.19
CA GLY A 421 8.05 -42.70 -10.14
C GLY A 421 9.17 -42.55 -9.10
N VAL A 422 9.98 -41.50 -9.16
CA VAL A 422 10.99 -41.20 -8.13
C VAL A 422 10.30 -40.57 -6.93
N SER A 423 10.36 -41.23 -5.77
CA SER A 423 9.96 -40.70 -4.47
C SER A 423 11.19 -40.36 -3.63
N GLY A 424 11.05 -39.42 -2.69
CA GLY A 424 12.13 -39.06 -1.80
C GLY A 424 11.90 -37.73 -1.09
N ASP A 425 12.81 -37.39 -0.19
CA ASP A 425 12.85 -36.09 0.46
C ASP A 425 13.03 -34.96 -0.57
N VAL A 426 12.32 -33.84 -0.35
CA VAL A 426 12.31 -32.68 -1.25
C VAL A 426 13.73 -32.14 -1.47
N ARG A 427 14.50 -31.98 -0.38
CA ARG A 427 15.87 -31.42 -0.44
C ARG A 427 16.79 -32.33 -1.24
N ASP A 428 16.72 -33.63 -1.02
CA ASP A 428 17.58 -34.60 -1.68
C ASP A 428 17.29 -34.68 -3.18
N LEU A 429 16.02 -34.72 -3.57
CA LEU A 429 15.65 -34.77 -4.99
C LEU A 429 16.04 -33.47 -5.71
N THR A 430 15.68 -32.31 -5.15
CA THR A 430 16.03 -31.01 -5.74
C THR A 430 17.54 -30.82 -5.81
N GLY A 431 18.29 -31.22 -4.77
CA GLY A 431 19.75 -31.14 -4.77
C GLY A 431 20.43 -32.05 -5.80
N ARG A 432 19.88 -33.25 -6.06
CA ARG A 432 20.36 -34.11 -7.15
C ARG A 432 20.09 -33.51 -8.52
N VAL A 433 18.87 -33.00 -8.75
CA VAL A 433 18.51 -32.38 -10.03
C VAL A 433 19.33 -31.12 -10.29
N LEU A 434 19.55 -30.29 -9.27
CA LEU A 434 20.42 -29.11 -9.38
C LEU A 434 21.81 -29.47 -9.91
N ARG A 435 22.42 -30.53 -9.37
CA ARG A 435 23.75 -30.97 -9.82
C ARG A 435 23.75 -31.38 -11.28
N VAL A 436 22.76 -32.18 -11.70
CA VAL A 436 22.63 -32.62 -13.11
C VAL A 436 22.44 -31.42 -14.05
N VAL A 437 21.62 -30.45 -13.66
CA VAL A 437 21.40 -29.23 -14.45
C VAL A 437 22.66 -28.38 -14.52
N GLN A 438 23.40 -28.23 -13.42
CA GLN A 438 24.67 -27.50 -13.41
C GLN A 438 25.72 -28.17 -14.29
N GLU A 439 25.86 -29.49 -14.22
CA GLU A 439 26.76 -30.26 -15.08
C GLU A 439 26.36 -30.12 -16.56
N TYR A 440 25.07 -30.25 -16.88
CA TYR A 440 24.55 -30.10 -18.25
C TYR A 440 24.73 -28.69 -18.83
N LEU A 441 24.61 -27.65 -18.01
CA LEU A 441 24.78 -26.26 -18.44
C LEU A 441 26.24 -25.82 -18.51
N ALA A 442 27.14 -26.51 -17.81
CA ALA A 442 28.58 -26.24 -17.84
C ALA A 442 29.33 -26.97 -18.98
N ASP A 443 28.67 -27.90 -19.68
CA ASP A 443 29.26 -28.64 -20.80
C ASP A 443 29.39 -27.75 -22.06
N GLU A 444 30.61 -27.33 -22.35
CA GLU A 444 30.96 -26.51 -23.52
C GLU A 444 30.98 -27.30 -24.85
N ASP A 445 31.05 -28.64 -24.79
CA ASP A 445 31.09 -29.51 -25.98
C ASP A 445 29.67 -29.87 -26.48
N ARG A 446 28.64 -29.33 -25.83
CA ARG A 446 27.24 -29.61 -26.13
C ARG A 446 26.83 -29.09 -27.51
N PRO A 447 26.15 -29.89 -28.35
CA PRO A 447 25.67 -29.44 -29.65
C PRO A 447 24.74 -28.22 -29.58
N ASP A 448 24.84 -27.35 -30.58
CA ASP A 448 23.93 -26.21 -30.74
C ASP A 448 22.47 -26.68 -30.80
N GLY A 449 21.62 -26.12 -29.94
CA GLY A 449 20.21 -26.47 -29.86
C GLY A 449 19.89 -27.74 -29.07
N ALA A 450 20.87 -28.37 -28.42
CA ALA A 450 20.60 -29.47 -27.49
C ALA A 450 19.77 -29.02 -26.28
N ARG A 451 18.89 -29.91 -25.80
CA ARG A 451 17.97 -29.62 -24.69
C ARG A 451 17.94 -30.75 -23.66
N LEU A 452 17.85 -30.42 -22.38
CA LEU A 452 17.58 -31.40 -21.32
C LEU A 452 16.09 -31.38 -20.97
N ALA A 453 15.40 -32.49 -21.22
CA ALA A 453 14.01 -32.69 -20.85
C ALA A 453 13.90 -33.39 -19.50
N VAL A 454 13.33 -32.70 -18.51
CA VAL A 454 13.10 -33.23 -17.17
C VAL A 454 11.67 -33.78 -17.09
N LEU A 455 11.56 -35.10 -16.99
CA LEU A 455 10.28 -35.80 -16.95
C LEU A 455 9.87 -36.04 -15.50
N THR A 456 8.66 -35.66 -15.14
CA THR A 456 8.10 -35.76 -13.79
C THR A 456 6.74 -36.46 -13.81
N ARG A 457 6.24 -36.87 -12.64
CA ARG A 457 4.89 -37.39 -12.47
C ARG A 457 4.24 -36.76 -11.25
N GLY A 458 3.02 -36.22 -11.42
CA GLY A 458 2.22 -35.68 -10.32
C GLY A 458 2.79 -34.39 -9.74
N ALA A 459 3.65 -33.68 -10.48
CA ALA A 459 4.26 -32.43 -10.05
C ALA A 459 3.33 -31.22 -10.18
N VAL A 460 2.36 -31.28 -11.10
CA VAL A 460 1.45 -30.16 -11.41
C VAL A 460 -0.01 -30.60 -11.53
N ALA A 461 -0.91 -29.73 -11.07
CA ALA A 461 -2.35 -29.86 -11.26
C ALA A 461 -2.77 -29.29 -12.62
N ALA A 462 -2.46 -30.03 -13.70
CA ALA A 462 -2.71 -29.58 -15.08
C ALA A 462 -4.18 -29.66 -15.52
N VAL A 463 -5.03 -30.34 -14.74
CA VAL A 463 -6.48 -30.44 -14.96
C VAL A 463 -7.15 -30.22 -13.61
N SER A 464 -8.28 -29.50 -13.58
CA SER A 464 -8.97 -29.05 -12.36
C SER A 464 -9.38 -30.16 -11.39
N SER A 465 -9.38 -31.43 -11.81
CA SER A 465 -9.72 -32.60 -11.02
C SER A 465 -8.52 -33.36 -10.44
N VAL A 466 -7.28 -32.96 -10.76
CA VAL A 466 -6.07 -33.71 -10.37
C VAL A 466 -5.24 -32.89 -9.38
N GLU A 467 -5.07 -33.41 -8.17
CA GLU A 467 -4.21 -32.81 -7.15
C GLU A 467 -2.71 -33.09 -7.44
N VAL A 468 -1.84 -32.22 -6.92
CA VAL A 468 -0.39 -32.46 -6.91
C VAL A 468 -0.09 -33.60 -5.95
N THR A 469 0.42 -34.72 -6.47
CA THR A 469 0.69 -35.93 -5.69
C THR A 469 2.17 -36.11 -5.34
N SER A 470 3.08 -35.33 -5.94
CA SER A 470 4.51 -35.36 -5.66
C SER A 470 5.07 -33.97 -5.32
N PRO A 471 5.13 -33.59 -4.03
CA PRO A 471 5.73 -32.33 -3.60
C PRO A 471 7.21 -32.19 -3.97
N ALA A 472 7.97 -33.30 -3.95
CA ALA A 472 9.38 -33.29 -4.35
C ALA A 472 9.54 -32.98 -5.84
N ALA A 473 8.69 -33.54 -6.71
CA ALA A 473 8.71 -33.21 -8.13
C ALA A 473 8.20 -31.77 -8.39
N ALA A 474 7.24 -31.27 -7.60
CA ALA A 474 6.82 -29.87 -7.67
C ALA A 474 7.95 -28.88 -7.30
N ALA A 475 8.80 -29.23 -6.33
CA ALA A 475 9.99 -28.45 -6.00
C ALA A 475 11.03 -28.45 -7.13
N VAL A 476 11.20 -29.58 -7.84
CA VAL A 476 12.02 -29.65 -9.07
C VAL A 476 11.49 -28.70 -10.14
N TRP A 477 10.17 -28.62 -10.33
CA TRP A 477 9.57 -27.65 -11.24
C TRP A 477 9.91 -26.20 -10.87
N GLY A 478 9.94 -25.86 -9.58
CA GLY A 478 10.39 -24.55 -9.10
C GLY A 478 11.84 -24.23 -9.49
N LEU A 479 12.75 -25.18 -9.23
CA LEU A 479 14.16 -25.07 -9.59
C LEU A 479 14.36 -24.88 -11.11
N ILE A 480 13.76 -25.75 -11.92
CA ILE A 480 13.95 -25.72 -13.37
C ILE A 480 13.36 -24.46 -13.99
N ARG A 481 12.23 -23.94 -13.48
CA ARG A 481 11.69 -22.65 -13.95
C ARG A 481 12.65 -21.49 -13.73
N SER A 482 13.37 -21.47 -12.60
CA SER A 482 14.42 -20.48 -12.36
C SER A 482 15.53 -20.60 -13.41
N ALA A 483 16.02 -21.82 -13.66
CA ALA A 483 17.06 -22.06 -14.64
C ALA A 483 16.61 -21.78 -16.10
N GLN A 484 15.33 -21.99 -16.43
CA GLN A 484 14.76 -21.64 -17.74
C GLN A 484 14.78 -20.13 -18.01
N ALA A 485 14.65 -19.30 -16.97
CA ALA A 485 14.73 -17.85 -17.09
C ALA A 485 16.16 -17.38 -17.40
N GLU A 486 17.17 -18.06 -16.82
CA GLU A 486 18.59 -17.77 -17.04
C GLU A 486 19.13 -18.38 -18.36
N HIS A 487 18.62 -19.56 -18.75
CA HIS A 487 19.06 -20.29 -19.94
C HIS A 487 17.87 -20.68 -20.85
N PRO A 488 17.29 -19.70 -21.58
CA PRO A 488 16.13 -19.95 -22.44
C PRO A 488 16.40 -21.02 -23.50
N GLY A 489 15.42 -21.92 -23.69
CA GLY A 489 15.47 -22.96 -24.73
C GLY A 489 16.35 -24.18 -24.41
N CYS A 490 17.15 -24.16 -23.34
CA CYS A 490 18.04 -25.28 -22.99
C CYS A 490 17.37 -26.38 -22.16
N LEU A 491 16.28 -26.06 -21.46
CA LEU A 491 15.62 -26.96 -20.51
C LEU A 491 14.12 -27.06 -20.84
N VAL A 492 13.56 -28.27 -20.81
CA VAL A 492 12.13 -28.53 -21.02
C VAL A 492 11.57 -29.34 -19.86
N LEU A 493 10.42 -28.92 -19.32
CA LEU A 493 9.69 -29.67 -18.28
C LEU A 493 8.53 -30.43 -18.90
N VAL A 494 8.42 -31.73 -18.58
CA VAL A 494 7.27 -32.54 -18.96
C VAL A 494 6.74 -33.29 -17.74
N ASP A 495 5.46 -33.11 -17.39
CA ASP A 495 4.80 -33.89 -16.34
C ASP A 495 3.84 -34.90 -16.97
N LEU A 496 4.07 -36.19 -16.74
CA LEU A 496 3.36 -37.32 -17.35
C LEU A 496 2.52 -38.07 -16.31
N ASP A 497 1.36 -38.58 -16.72
CA ASP A 497 0.69 -39.66 -15.97
C ASP A 497 1.30 -41.05 -16.30
N ASP A 498 0.66 -42.13 -15.86
CA ASP A 498 1.16 -43.50 -16.10
C ASP A 498 0.56 -44.17 -17.35
N GLU A 499 -0.22 -43.45 -18.14
CA GLU A 499 -0.89 -44.05 -19.29
C GLU A 499 0.06 -44.27 -20.47
N SER A 500 -0.15 -45.37 -21.19
CA SER A 500 0.60 -45.68 -22.42
C SER A 500 0.38 -44.63 -23.52
N SER A 501 -0.81 -44.05 -23.58
CA SER A 501 -1.17 -42.93 -24.46
C SER A 501 -0.28 -41.69 -24.21
N SER A 502 -0.02 -41.34 -22.95
CA SER A 502 0.85 -40.23 -22.58
C SER A 502 2.33 -40.50 -22.87
N ARG A 503 2.78 -41.76 -22.71
CA ARG A 503 4.12 -42.16 -23.14
C ARG A 503 4.30 -42.04 -24.65
N ALA A 504 3.29 -42.44 -25.43
CA ALA A 504 3.30 -42.30 -26.88
C ALA A 504 3.31 -40.83 -27.34
N ALA A 505 2.73 -39.92 -26.56
CA ALA A 505 2.67 -38.49 -26.86
C ALA A 505 3.95 -37.72 -26.48
N LEU A 506 4.92 -38.34 -25.78
CA LEU A 506 6.13 -37.66 -25.28
C LEU A 506 6.97 -37.01 -26.40
N ALA A 507 7.21 -37.75 -27.49
CA ALA A 507 7.93 -37.22 -28.66
C ALA A 507 7.25 -35.96 -29.23
N THR A 508 5.92 -36.01 -29.32
CA THR A 508 5.11 -34.87 -29.81
C THR A 508 5.19 -33.68 -28.85
N ALA A 509 5.19 -33.90 -27.53
CA ALA A 509 5.35 -32.84 -26.53
C ALA A 509 6.72 -32.13 -26.64
N LEU A 510 7.81 -32.87 -26.87
CA LEU A 510 9.16 -32.32 -26.98
C LEU A 510 9.40 -31.57 -28.31
N SER A 511 8.65 -31.91 -29.35
CA SER A 511 8.66 -31.23 -30.65
C SER A 511 7.78 -29.97 -30.68
N ALA A 512 6.91 -29.76 -29.69
CA ALA A 512 5.94 -28.67 -29.71
C ALA A 512 6.53 -27.27 -29.47
N GLY A 513 7.82 -27.18 -29.09
CA GLY A 513 8.53 -25.91 -28.87
C GLY A 513 8.16 -25.20 -27.57
N GLU A 514 7.42 -25.87 -26.69
CA GLU A 514 6.96 -25.31 -25.42
C GLU A 514 7.94 -25.66 -24.29
N PRO A 515 8.28 -24.72 -23.40
CA PRO A 515 9.24 -24.96 -22.31
C PRO A 515 8.66 -25.86 -21.21
N GLN A 516 7.33 -25.95 -21.12
CA GLN A 516 6.62 -26.68 -20.06
C GLN A 516 5.37 -27.33 -20.65
N VAL A 517 5.22 -28.64 -20.49
CA VAL A 517 4.07 -29.41 -20.99
C VAL A 517 3.59 -30.39 -19.92
N ALA A 518 2.29 -30.53 -19.77
CA ALA A 518 1.71 -31.65 -19.02
C ALA A 518 0.92 -32.54 -19.98
N VAL A 519 1.16 -33.85 -19.88
CA VAL A 519 0.50 -34.86 -20.71
C VAL A 519 -0.40 -35.72 -19.84
N ARG A 520 -1.69 -35.77 -20.18
CA ARG A 520 -2.70 -36.57 -19.49
C ARG A 520 -3.55 -37.34 -20.49
N SER A 521 -3.62 -38.66 -20.34
CA SER A 521 -4.29 -39.57 -21.28
C SER A 521 -3.97 -39.28 -22.75
N GLY A 522 -2.71 -38.94 -23.05
CA GLY A 522 -2.24 -38.56 -24.40
C GLY A 522 -2.55 -37.13 -24.85
N GLY A 523 -3.34 -36.36 -24.11
CA GLY A 523 -3.61 -34.94 -24.39
C GLY A 523 -2.51 -34.03 -23.82
N LEU A 524 -2.13 -33.00 -24.58
CA LEU A 524 -1.09 -32.03 -24.18
C LEU A 524 -1.75 -30.76 -23.65
N THR A 525 -1.21 -30.22 -22.57
CA THR A 525 -1.57 -28.91 -22.03
C THR A 525 -0.32 -28.11 -21.69
N VAL A 526 -0.42 -26.79 -21.77
CA VAL A 526 0.68 -25.86 -21.48
C VAL A 526 0.24 -24.79 -20.48
N PRO A 527 1.13 -24.35 -19.58
CA PRO A 527 0.80 -23.33 -18.62
C PRO A 527 0.78 -21.96 -19.30
N ARG A 528 -0.27 -21.18 -19.03
CA ARG A 528 -0.40 -19.77 -19.42
C ARG A 528 -0.80 -18.95 -18.21
N VAL A 529 -0.20 -17.77 -18.07
CA VAL A 529 -0.58 -16.84 -17.02
C VAL A 529 -1.79 -16.05 -17.51
N VAL A 530 -2.89 -16.11 -16.76
CA VAL A 530 -4.13 -15.39 -17.06
C VAL A 530 -4.54 -14.55 -15.85
N ARG A 531 -5.26 -13.45 -16.09
CA ARG A 531 -5.81 -12.62 -15.02
C ARG A 531 -6.95 -13.34 -14.32
N VAL A 532 -7.01 -13.21 -12.99
CA VAL A 532 -8.11 -13.71 -12.19
C VAL A 532 -9.29 -12.74 -12.34
N GLY A 533 -10.38 -13.18 -12.96
CA GLY A 533 -11.62 -12.39 -12.99
C GLY A 533 -12.24 -12.28 -11.60
N SER A 534 -13.05 -11.24 -11.36
CA SER A 534 -13.79 -11.07 -10.10
C SER A 534 -14.47 -12.37 -9.71
N PRO A 535 -14.30 -12.86 -8.45
CA PRO A 535 -14.92 -14.11 -8.04
C PRO A 535 -16.43 -14.02 -8.21
N GLY A 536 -17.00 -14.89 -9.05
CA GLY A 536 -18.44 -15.05 -9.15
C GLY A 536 -19.05 -15.51 -7.82
N VAL A 537 -20.35 -15.29 -7.67
CA VAL A 537 -21.14 -15.71 -6.51
C VAL A 537 -20.95 -17.23 -6.30
N GLY A 538 -20.13 -17.60 -5.31
CA GLY A 538 -19.74 -19.00 -5.06
C GLY A 538 -18.29 -19.24 -4.63
N SER A 539 -17.49 -18.19 -4.42
CA SER A 539 -16.13 -18.36 -3.85
C SER A 539 -16.18 -19.06 -2.50
N ARG A 540 -15.33 -20.09 -2.34
CA ARG A 540 -15.16 -20.83 -1.09
C ARG A 540 -14.67 -19.83 -0.03
N ARG A 541 -15.52 -19.51 0.96
CA ARG A 541 -15.11 -18.70 2.11
C ARG A 541 -14.00 -19.46 2.85
N LEU A 542 -12.94 -18.75 3.23
CA LEU A 542 -11.94 -19.30 4.14
C LEU A 542 -12.67 -19.66 5.45
N ASP A 543 -12.51 -20.90 5.89
CA ASP A 543 -13.01 -21.34 7.18
C ASP A 543 -12.16 -20.68 8.28
N PRO A 544 -12.75 -19.82 9.13
CA PRO A 544 -11.99 -19.13 10.19
C PRO A 544 -11.41 -20.09 11.24
N GLU A 545 -11.96 -21.31 11.36
CA GLU A 545 -11.43 -22.37 12.22
C GLU A 545 -10.52 -23.35 11.46
N GLY A 546 -10.38 -23.16 10.14
CA GLY A 546 -9.56 -23.98 9.26
C GLY A 546 -8.09 -23.58 9.28
N THR A 547 -7.20 -24.57 9.09
CA THR A 547 -5.76 -24.30 8.94
C THR A 547 -5.44 -23.96 7.48
N VAL A 548 -4.94 -22.76 7.23
CA VAL A 548 -4.46 -22.32 5.91
C VAL A 548 -2.93 -22.31 5.91
N LEU A 549 -2.33 -23.06 4.99
CA LEU A 549 -0.89 -23.00 4.74
C LEU A 549 -0.61 -21.92 3.70
N ILE A 550 0.06 -20.84 4.12
CA ILE A 550 0.58 -19.82 3.21
C ILE A 550 2.02 -20.21 2.87
N SER A 551 2.31 -20.45 1.58
CA SER A 551 3.67 -20.71 1.09
C SER A 551 4.00 -19.76 -0.06
N GLY A 552 5.26 -19.32 -0.16
CA GLY A 552 5.71 -18.40 -1.22
C GLY A 552 6.05 -16.96 -0.80
N ALA A 553 6.13 -16.64 0.50
CA ALA A 553 6.68 -15.36 0.97
C ALA A 553 8.22 -15.34 0.85
N GLY A 554 8.73 -15.44 -0.37
CA GLY A 554 10.12 -15.15 -0.71
C GLY A 554 10.14 -13.89 -1.55
N MET A 555 10.81 -12.84 -1.06
CA MET A 555 11.08 -11.65 -1.87
C MET A 555 11.91 -12.06 -3.09
N ILE A 556 11.45 -11.67 -4.28
CA ILE A 556 12.32 -11.50 -5.45
C ILE A 556 12.96 -10.11 -5.33
#